data_AF-A0A7H8N2R2-F1
#
_entry.id   AF-A0A7H8N2R2-F1
#
_cell.length_a   1.000
_cell.length_b   1.000
_cell.length_c   1.000
_cell.angle_alpha   90.00
_cell.angle_beta   90.00
_cell.angle_gamma   90.00
#
_symmetry.space_group_name_H-M   'P 1'
#
loop_
_entity.id
_entity.type
_entity.pdbx_description
1 polymer ?
#
loop_
_entity_poly.entity_id
_entity_poly.type
_entity_poly.pdbx_seq_one_letter_code
_entity_poly.pdbx_strand_id
1 'polypeptide(L)'
;MGGANHAALVQWQRAEGPLRSALAAFEDSDIPAWSGPAHLELGIVLRHVGKLAEARTAVRAALATLTQHRSPRQAEARAELRLFDTLLPS
;
A
#
# COMPACT_ATOMS: atom_id res chain seq x y z
N MET A 1 10.67 24.76 4.98
CA MET A 1 9.90 24.11 3.90
C MET A 1 8.66 23.45 4.52
N GLY A 2 7.52 24.14 4.61
CA GLY A 2 6.41 23.69 5.48
C GLY A 2 4.99 24.00 4.96
N GLY A 3 4.78 23.99 3.64
CA GLY A 3 3.47 24.28 3.04
C GLY A 3 2.78 23.09 2.34
N ALA A 4 3.51 22.01 2.03
CA ALA A 4 3.00 20.93 1.17
C ALA A 4 2.21 19.81 1.91
N ASN A 5 2.04 19.90 3.24
CA ASN A 5 1.66 18.72 4.03
C ASN A 5 0.14 18.50 4.16
N HIS A 6 -0.69 19.55 4.16
CA HIS A 6 -2.13 19.36 4.40
C HIS A 6 -2.88 18.87 3.15
N ALA A 7 -2.63 19.49 2.00
CA ALA A 7 -3.28 19.10 0.75
C ALA A 7 -2.93 17.66 0.37
N ALA A 8 -1.66 17.27 0.47
CA ALA A 8 -1.23 15.90 0.21
C ALA A 8 -1.91 14.93 1.19
N LEU A 9 -1.93 15.22 2.49
CA LEU A 9 -2.55 14.36 3.49
C LEU A 9 -4.06 14.19 3.30
N VAL A 10 -4.77 15.25 2.90
CA VAL A 10 -6.20 15.18 2.52
C VAL A 10 -6.38 14.29 1.29
N GLN A 11 -5.51 14.39 0.28
CA GLN A 11 -5.59 13.52 -0.89
C GLN A 11 -5.32 12.04 -0.54
N TRP A 12 -4.35 11.77 0.33
CA TRP A 12 -4.06 10.42 0.80
C TRP A 12 -5.23 9.84 1.60
N GLN A 13 -5.82 10.61 2.52
CA GLN A 13 -7.02 10.19 3.24
C GLN A 13 -8.20 9.90 2.30
N ARG A 14 -8.36 10.69 1.23
CA ARG A 14 -9.40 10.45 0.23
C ARG A 14 -9.11 9.23 -0.65
N ALA A 15 -7.86 8.85 -0.84
CA ALA A 15 -7.47 7.68 -1.64
C ALA A 15 -7.68 6.34 -0.90
N GLU A 16 -7.64 6.35 0.44
CA GLU A 16 -7.79 5.15 1.27
C GLU A 16 -9.12 4.43 1.02
N GLY A 17 -10.24 5.17 0.97
CA GLY A 17 -11.57 4.62 0.74
C GLY A 17 -11.74 3.90 -0.60
N PRO A 18 -11.48 4.56 -1.75
CA PRO A 18 -11.53 3.95 -3.07
C PRO A 18 -10.63 2.71 -3.21
N LEU A 19 -9.43 2.73 -2.62
CA LEU A 19 -8.52 1.59 -2.67
C LEU A 19 -9.08 0.37 -1.92
N ARG A 20 -9.72 0.58 -0.76
CA ARG A 20 -10.41 -0.51 -0.05
C ARG A 20 -11.60 -1.05 -0.83
N SER A 21 -12.40 -0.18 -1.45
CA SER A 21 -13.51 -0.61 -2.30
C SER A 21 -13.03 -1.41 -3.51
N ALA A 22 -11.92 -1.01 -4.13
CA ALA A 22 -11.33 -1.74 -5.24
C ALA A 22 -10.84 -3.14 -4.81
N LEU A 23 -10.18 -3.24 -3.65
CA LEU A 23 -9.76 -4.53 -3.10
C LEU A 23 -10.96 -5.47 -2.87
N ALA A 24 -12.03 -4.97 -2.25
CA ALA A 24 -13.25 -5.75 -2.02
C ALA A 24 -13.86 -6.23 -3.35
N ALA A 25 -13.88 -5.39 -4.38
CA ALA A 25 -14.39 -5.77 -5.70
C ALA A 25 -13.51 -6.83 -6.40
N PHE A 26 -12.18 -6.76 -6.24
CA PHE A 26 -11.26 -7.76 -6.80
C PHE A 26 -11.37 -9.11 -6.09
N GLU A 27 -11.60 -9.09 -4.78
CA GLU A 27 -11.89 -10.29 -3.98
C GLU A 27 -13.22 -10.92 -4.40
N ASP A 28 -14.29 -10.13 -4.54
CA ASP A 28 -15.62 -10.61 -4.96
C ASP A 28 -15.62 -11.16 -6.40
N SER A 29 -14.79 -10.59 -7.27
CA SER A 29 -14.67 -11.02 -8.68
C SER A 29 -13.68 -12.18 -8.88
N ASP A 30 -13.04 -12.69 -7.82
CA ASP A 30 -11.97 -13.71 -7.88
C ASP A 30 -10.84 -13.35 -8.88
N ILE A 31 -10.40 -12.08 -8.87
CA ILE A 31 -9.28 -11.58 -9.69
C ILE A 31 -8.10 -11.20 -8.79
N PRO A 32 -7.41 -12.18 -8.19
CA PRO A 32 -6.31 -11.92 -7.25
C PRO A 32 -5.12 -11.22 -7.90
N ALA A 33 -4.94 -11.32 -9.22
CA ALA A 33 -3.86 -10.64 -9.93
C ALA A 33 -3.87 -9.11 -9.75
N TRP A 34 -5.04 -8.52 -9.50
CA TRP A 34 -5.22 -7.07 -9.39
C TRP A 34 -5.17 -6.55 -7.96
N SER A 35 -5.29 -7.45 -6.97
CA SER A 35 -5.19 -7.06 -5.55
C SER A 35 -3.76 -6.65 -5.16
N GLY A 36 -2.74 -7.24 -5.79
CA GLY A 36 -1.33 -6.95 -5.50
C GLY A 36 -0.96 -5.46 -5.65
N PRO A 37 -1.18 -4.84 -6.83
CA PRO A 37 -0.98 -3.41 -7.01
C PRO A 37 -1.86 -2.56 -6.09
N ALA A 38 -3.13 -2.91 -5.88
CA ALA A 38 -4.02 -2.13 -5.02
C ALA A 38 -3.60 -2.15 -3.54
N HIS A 39 -3.11 -3.30 -3.04
CA HIS A 39 -2.53 -3.40 -1.71
C HIS A 39 -1.24 -2.56 -1.57
N LEU A 40 -0.43 -2.46 -2.63
CA LEU A 40 0.78 -1.63 -2.61
C LEU A 40 0.42 -0.15 -2.47
N GLU A 41 -0.50 0.34 -3.31
CA GLU A 41 -0.97 1.73 -3.26
C GLU A 41 -1.62 2.03 -1.90
N LEU A 42 -2.43 1.10 -1.36
CA LEU A 42 -3.01 1.25 -0.03
C LEU A 42 -1.93 1.35 1.05
N GLY A 43 -0.89 0.52 0.98
CA GLY A 43 0.25 0.59 1.89
C GLY A 43 0.97 1.94 1.86
N ILE A 44 1.17 2.50 0.67
CA ILE A 44 1.77 3.82 0.47
C ILE A 44 0.91 4.93 1.09
N VAL A 45 -0.39 4.91 0.80
CA VAL A 45 -1.36 5.85 1.37
C VAL A 45 -1.37 5.78 2.89
N LEU A 46 -1.45 4.57 3.45
CA LEU A 46 -1.49 4.33 4.89
C LEU A 46 -0.21 4.83 5.59
N ARG A 47 0.96 4.66 4.96
CA ARG A 47 2.22 5.22 5.47
C ARG A 47 2.17 6.74 5.52
N HIS A 48 1.69 7.39 4.47
CA HIS A 48 1.60 8.85 4.40
C HIS A 48 0.61 9.46 5.39
N VAL A 49 -0.45 8.74 5.77
CA VAL A 49 -1.40 9.17 6.82
C VAL A 49 -0.99 8.73 8.23
N GLY A 50 0.17 8.08 8.40
CA GLY A 50 0.74 7.69 9.69
C GLY A 50 0.27 6.34 10.25
N LYS A 51 -0.54 5.58 9.51
CA LYS A 51 -1.04 4.23 9.90
C LYS A 51 0.00 3.15 9.59
N LEU A 52 1.18 3.22 10.22
CA LEU A 52 2.35 2.40 9.86
C LEU A 52 2.12 0.88 9.99
N ALA A 53 1.39 0.42 11.01
CA ALA A 53 1.11 -1.00 11.20
C ALA A 53 0.20 -1.58 10.10
N GLU A 54 -0.85 -0.86 9.74
CA GLU A 54 -1.74 -1.23 8.63
C GLU A 54 -1.00 -1.15 7.29
N ALA A 55 -0.18 -0.10 7.10
CA ALA A 55 0.65 0.08 5.91
C ALA A 55 1.57 -1.13 5.69
N ARG A 56 2.30 -1.56 6.73
CA ARG A 56 3.20 -2.72 6.65
C ARG A 56 2.44 -4.00 6.29
N THR A 57 1.25 -4.19 6.85
CA THR A 57 0.40 -5.35 6.54
C THR A 57 -0.04 -5.34 5.08
N ALA A 58 -0.50 -4.19 4.58
CA ALA A 58 -0.91 -4.02 3.20
C ALA A 58 0.25 -4.26 2.22
N VAL A 59 1.43 -3.68 2.47
CA VAL A 59 2.62 -3.90 1.61
C VAL A 59 3.08 -5.37 1.63
N ARG A 60 2.95 -6.09 2.76
CA ARG A 60 3.23 -7.53 2.81
C ARG A 60 2.27 -8.34 1.94
N ALA A 61 0.98 -8.03 2.00
CA ALA A 61 -0.03 -8.67 1.14
C ALA A 61 0.27 -8.38 -0.34
N ALA A 62 0.59 -7.13 -0.66
CA ALA A 62 1.00 -6.74 -2.01
C ALA A 62 2.20 -7.57 -2.50
N LEU A 63 3.25 -7.69 -1.69
CA LEU A 63 4.45 -8.44 -2.08
C LEU A 63 4.15 -9.93 -2.35
N ALA A 64 3.29 -10.56 -1.55
CA ALA A 64 2.89 -11.95 -1.76
C ALA A 64 2.25 -12.13 -3.14
N THR A 65 1.21 -11.36 -3.44
CA THR A 65 0.50 -11.40 -4.72
C THR A 65 1.40 -11.01 -5.90
N LEU A 66 2.16 -9.93 -5.78
CA LEU A 66 3.07 -9.47 -6.84
C LEU A 66 4.17 -10.50 -7.14
N THR A 67 4.64 -11.24 -6.13
CA THR A 67 5.61 -12.32 -6.31
C THR A 67 4.96 -13.52 -7.02
N GLN A 68 3.75 -13.92 -6.63
CA GLN A 68 3.00 -15.00 -7.28
C GLN A 68 2.80 -14.73 -8.78
N HIS A 69 2.47 -13.48 -9.12
CA HIS A 69 2.25 -13.07 -10.51
C HIS A 69 3.52 -12.57 -11.24
N ARG A 70 4.71 -12.71 -10.63
CA ARG A 70 6.00 -12.26 -11.18
C ARG A 70 5.99 -10.80 -11.66
N SER A 71 5.23 -9.95 -10.99
CA SER A 71 5.10 -8.54 -11.35
C SER A 71 6.40 -7.79 -11.05
N PRO A 72 6.85 -6.87 -11.93
CA PRO A 72 8.03 -6.04 -11.67
C PRO A 72 7.85 -5.14 -10.44
N ARG A 73 6.61 -4.81 -10.06
CA ARG A 73 6.29 -4.02 -8.86
C ARG A 73 6.64 -4.71 -7.53
N GLN A 74 7.04 -5.98 -7.53
CA GLN A 74 7.60 -6.64 -6.35
C GLN A 74 8.83 -5.90 -5.78
N ALA A 75 9.63 -5.23 -6.64
CA ALA A 75 10.79 -4.47 -6.21
C ALA A 75 10.40 -3.23 -5.38
N GLU A 76 9.30 -2.57 -5.76
CA GLU A 76 8.73 -1.43 -5.07
C GLU A 76 8.17 -1.84 -3.70
N ALA A 77 7.39 -2.92 -3.65
CA ALA A 77 6.89 -3.46 -2.39
C ALA A 77 8.02 -3.85 -1.42
N ARG A 78 9.12 -4.42 -1.92
CA ARG A 78 10.33 -4.71 -1.10
C ARG A 78 11.02 -3.44 -0.62
N ALA A 79 11.13 -2.41 -1.46
CA ALA A 79 11.69 -1.13 -1.07
C ALA A 79 10.87 -0.50 0.05
N GLU A 80 9.55 -0.57 -0.05
CA GLU A 80 8.64 -0.07 0.97
C GLU A 80 8.73 -0.81 2.30
N LEU A 81 8.86 -2.14 2.29
CA LEU A 81 9.08 -2.91 3.52
C LEU A 81 10.38 -2.52 4.23
N ARG A 82 11.46 -2.28 3.47
CA ARG A 82 12.73 -1.82 4.05
C ARG A 82 12.59 -0.47 4.76
N LEU A 83 11.72 0.43 4.28
CA LEU A 83 11.47 1.69 4.98
C LEU A 83 10.89 1.44 6.38
N PHE A 84 9.96 0.50 6.53
CA PHE A 84 9.43 0.16 7.86
C PHE A 84 10.49 -0.44 8.78
N ASP A 85 11.38 -1.28 8.25
CA ASP A 85 12.47 -1.86 9.05
C ASP A 85 13.48 -0.79 9.52
N THR A 86 13.67 0.28 8.74
CA THR A 86 14.50 1.43 9.15
C THR A 86 13.80 2.39 10.12
N LEU A 87 12.47 2.48 10.06
CA LEU A 87 11.66 3.40 10.88
C LEU A 87 11.23 2.79 12.21
N LEU A 88 11.20 1.46 12.31
CA LEU A 88 10.82 0.70 13.50
C LEU A 88 11.83 -0.44 13.71
N PRO A 89 13.07 -0.14 14.15
CA PRO A 89 13.99 -1.20 14.56
C PRO A 89 13.33 -2.01 15.68
N SER A 90 13.34 -3.33 15.52
CA SER A 90 12.72 -4.29 16.46
C SER A 90 13.37 -4.23 17.84
#